data_AF-F9X8P3-F1
#
_entry.id   AF-F9X8P3-F1
#
_cell.length_a   1.000
_cell.length_b   1.000
_cell.length_c   1.000
_cell.angle_alpha   90.00
_cell.angle_beta   90.00
_cell.angle_gamma   90.00
#
_symmetry.space_group_name_H-M   'P 1'
#
loop_
_entity.id
_entity.type
_entity.pdbx_description
1 polymer ?
#
loop_
_entity_poly.entity_id
_entity_poly.type
_entity_poly.pdbx_seq_one_letter_code
_entity_poly.pdbx_strand_id
1 'polypeptide(L)'
;MQRSPVIGKDCPFPEVADSLEPFIKTRQETNAIRQGLQSTLPLSTIHVSQPLPSEDIKPARLIGVRRAYYRALQAHNAAQAKYAAVKEELAQLSAAGEHDAPKEADAGSNFLTDSYIPLIRQREKHRKLLVIDKALTKVTQVGSEAITESFDTVAQREVGELPGLPSASLSADREDSEYDLLRLKKAILSTRQQISEHEKHSARAKKQIEGRGMKVDGKADLKALQKTHMALTMWMESQLGLIGDVEAPTPKAADTTGNANSAPEFTIRDIEELYETYLSARTRLLQLVAHPPAPGPPPPPPFINSRAQNPSDATNDQHPLLTPSILALPYLHPLLTAHTTTSSLTQQTSHVRRSLAQSEFRTQELLGRLADESHLLPPDLSRSGSGVGGKAWRDAGRAAGVKTREVALGRVRAGLGFVEMAEGVVGEIEGMERGGSSG
;
A
#
# COMPACT_ATOMS: atom_id res chain seq x y z
N MET A 1 34.46 49.96 -4.29
CA MET A 1 35.49 49.21 -3.55
C MET A 1 36.00 48.11 -4.47
N GLN A 2 37.28 48.18 -4.80
CA GLN A 2 37.96 47.32 -5.76
C GLN A 2 37.95 45.86 -5.27
N ARG A 3 37.47 44.93 -6.10
CA ARG A 3 37.67 43.50 -5.88
C ARG A 3 39.14 43.18 -6.15
N SER A 4 39.92 42.99 -5.10
CA SER A 4 41.26 42.43 -5.23
C SER A 4 41.15 40.94 -5.55
N PRO A 5 41.70 40.45 -6.68
CA PRO A 5 41.73 39.03 -6.97
C PRO A 5 42.83 38.38 -6.11
N VAL A 6 42.45 37.85 -4.96
CA VAL A 6 43.31 36.95 -4.19
C VAL A 6 42.79 35.54 -4.39
N ILE A 7 43.06 34.95 -5.55
CA ILE A 7 43.02 33.50 -5.71
C ILE A 7 44.32 33.09 -6.39
N GLY A 8 45.10 32.36 -5.61
CA GLY A 8 46.41 31.85 -5.96
C GLY A 8 46.34 30.89 -7.14
N LYS A 9 47.44 30.86 -7.89
CA LYS A 9 47.67 30.15 -9.14
C LYS A 9 47.77 28.62 -8.99
N ASP A 10 47.18 28.04 -7.95
CA ASP A 10 47.38 26.62 -7.57
C ASP A 10 46.05 25.86 -7.38
N CYS A 11 45.08 26.03 -8.28
CA CYS A 11 43.92 25.14 -8.36
C CYS A 11 44.08 24.20 -9.56
N PRO A 12 44.14 22.87 -9.36
CA PRO A 12 44.41 21.90 -10.44
C PRO A 12 43.30 21.81 -11.50
N PHE A 13 42.14 22.45 -11.29
CA PHE A 13 41.02 22.48 -12.23
C PHE A 13 40.38 23.89 -12.28
N PRO A 14 40.70 24.71 -13.29
CA PRO A 14 40.21 26.10 -13.38
C PRO A 14 38.69 26.18 -13.64
N GLU A 15 38.13 25.23 -14.39
CA GLU A 15 36.69 25.20 -14.73
C GLU A 15 35.80 24.99 -13.49
N VAL A 16 36.30 24.24 -12.50
CA VAL A 16 35.61 24.07 -11.21
C VAL A 16 35.70 25.35 -10.37
N ALA A 17 36.82 26.06 -10.42
CA ALA A 17 36.99 27.32 -9.69
C ALA A 17 36.03 28.40 -10.20
N ASP A 18 35.84 28.51 -11.51
CA ASP A 18 34.88 29.43 -12.14
C ASP A 18 33.44 29.08 -11.75
N SER A 19 33.10 27.79 -11.66
CA SER A 19 31.76 27.34 -11.21
C SER A 19 31.48 27.65 -9.73
N LEU A 20 32.52 27.73 -8.91
CA LEU A 20 32.43 27.97 -7.47
C LEU A 20 32.61 29.45 -7.10
N GLU A 21 33.12 30.29 -8.02
CA GLU A 21 33.28 31.74 -7.84
C GLU A 21 32.03 32.45 -7.26
N PRO A 22 30.78 32.19 -7.73
CA PRO A 22 29.60 32.84 -7.14
C PRO A 22 29.27 32.37 -5.72
N PHE A 23 29.84 31.24 -5.27
CA PHE A 23 29.60 30.65 -3.95
C PHE A 23 30.76 30.90 -2.96
N ILE A 24 31.95 31.27 -3.45
CA ILE A 24 33.11 31.59 -2.64
C ILE A 24 33.02 33.06 -2.20
N LYS A 25 32.47 33.27 -1.00
CA LYS A 25 32.37 34.61 -0.40
C LYS A 25 33.66 35.00 0.31
N THR A 26 33.97 36.28 0.32
CA THR A 26 35.14 36.79 1.04
C THR A 26 34.97 36.62 2.56
N ARG A 27 36.09 36.57 3.30
CA ARG A 27 36.07 36.45 4.77
C ARG A 27 35.30 37.59 5.45
N GLN A 28 35.28 38.77 4.83
CA GLN A 28 34.54 39.93 5.32
C GLN A 28 33.03 39.78 5.09
N GLU A 29 32.61 39.36 3.89
CA GLU A 29 31.19 39.11 3.59
C GLU A 29 30.60 37.99 4.45
N THR A 30 31.36 36.91 4.65
CA THR A 30 30.93 35.80 5.53
C THR A 30 30.78 36.25 6.99
N ASN A 31 31.66 37.12 7.48
CA ASN A 31 31.51 37.72 8.81
C ASN A 31 30.33 38.69 8.89
N ALA A 32 30.08 39.50 7.86
CA ALA A 32 28.91 40.38 7.81
C ALA A 32 27.60 39.59 7.77
N ILE A 33 27.54 38.51 6.99
CA ILE A 33 26.40 37.58 6.97
C ILE A 33 26.23 36.92 8.34
N ARG A 34 27.31 36.50 9.00
CA ARG A 34 27.26 35.91 10.35
C ARG A 34 26.72 36.90 11.38
N GLN A 35 27.17 38.15 11.35
CA GLN A 35 26.65 39.21 12.22
C GLN A 35 25.18 39.52 11.93
N GLY A 36 24.79 39.55 10.65
CA GLY A 36 23.38 39.70 10.24
C GLY A 36 22.49 38.54 10.70
N LEU A 37 22.98 37.31 10.60
CA LEU A 37 22.29 36.11 11.11
C LEU A 37 22.23 36.10 12.65
N GLN A 38 23.28 36.53 13.33
CA GLN A 38 23.27 36.70 14.80
C GLN A 38 22.30 37.78 15.27
N SER A 39 22.00 38.78 14.45
CA SER A 39 21.01 39.81 14.77
C SER A 39 19.56 39.35 14.52
N THR A 40 19.33 38.48 13.53
CA THR A 40 17.99 38.00 13.15
C THR A 40 17.59 36.72 13.88
N LEU A 41 18.56 35.92 14.28
CA LEU A 41 18.35 34.75 15.11
C LEU A 41 18.76 35.09 16.55
N PRO A 42 17.82 35.08 17.53
CA PRO A 42 18.18 35.16 18.93
C PRO A 42 18.79 33.81 19.35
N LEU A 43 20.03 33.55 18.92
CA LEU A 43 20.92 32.59 19.56
C LEU A 43 21.72 33.34 20.63
N SER A 44 21.01 34.02 21.51
CA SER A 44 21.55 34.31 22.82
C SER A 44 21.67 32.98 23.55
N THR A 45 22.91 32.47 23.60
CA THR A 45 23.42 31.66 24.70
C THR A 45 22.67 30.34 24.98
N ILE A 46 23.14 29.27 24.35
CA ILE A 46 23.16 27.94 24.99
C ILE A 46 24.21 28.02 26.11
N HIS A 47 23.89 28.76 27.18
CA HIS A 47 24.54 28.60 28.47
C HIS A 47 23.57 27.78 29.31
N VAL A 48 23.80 26.46 29.35
CA VAL A 48 22.96 25.46 30.02
C VAL A 48 22.99 25.58 31.56
N SER A 49 23.70 26.56 32.11
CA SER A 49 24.04 26.61 33.54
C SER A 49 23.55 27.85 34.29
N GLN A 50 22.74 28.74 33.70
CA GLN A 50 22.24 29.91 34.43
C GLN A 50 20.70 29.98 34.43
N PRO A 51 20.04 29.81 35.59
CA PRO A 51 18.60 29.98 35.69
C PRO A 51 18.28 31.48 35.58
N LEU A 52 17.68 31.89 34.46
CA LEU A 52 17.06 33.22 34.38
C LEU A 52 15.75 33.21 35.19
N PRO A 53 15.44 34.28 35.94
CA PRO A 53 14.18 34.43 36.66
C PRO A 53 13.00 34.50 35.67
N SER A 54 11.98 33.69 35.95
CA SER A 54 10.88 33.30 35.06
C SER A 54 9.87 34.39 34.67
N GLU A 55 10.10 35.68 34.95
CA GLU A 55 9.02 36.66 34.89
C GLU A 55 8.90 37.49 33.59
N ASP A 56 9.88 37.49 32.68
CA ASP A 56 9.88 38.46 31.56
C ASP A 56 9.90 37.88 30.13
N ILE A 57 9.42 36.66 29.92
CA ILE A 57 9.26 36.12 28.56
C ILE A 57 7.86 36.44 28.04
N LYS A 58 7.74 37.56 27.30
CA LYS A 58 6.48 37.94 26.61
C LYS A 58 6.08 36.84 25.60
N PRO A 59 4.97 36.11 25.82
CA PRO A 59 4.60 34.92 25.04
C PRO A 59 4.21 35.23 23.58
N ALA A 60 3.97 36.50 23.26
CA ALA A 60 3.63 36.95 21.91
C ALA A 60 4.78 36.86 20.90
N ARG A 61 6.04 36.74 21.35
CA ARG A 61 7.21 36.62 20.48
C ARG A 61 7.65 35.18 20.19
N LEU A 62 7.02 34.20 20.85
CA LEU A 62 7.35 32.79 20.66
C LEU A 62 6.46 32.19 19.57
N ILE A 63 7.08 31.72 18.47
CA ILE A 63 6.38 31.10 17.35
C ILE A 63 6.72 29.61 17.28
N GLY A 64 5.76 28.78 16.85
CA GLY A 64 5.94 27.35 16.59
C GLY A 64 6.24 26.52 17.84
N VAL A 65 7.23 25.63 17.75
CA VAL A 65 7.58 24.61 18.75
C VAL A 65 7.88 25.22 20.12
N ARG A 66 8.53 26.39 20.16
CA ARG A 66 8.86 27.08 21.42
C ARG A 66 7.60 27.56 22.17
N ARG A 67 6.55 27.96 21.44
CA ARG A 67 5.25 28.32 22.04
C ARG A 67 4.53 27.08 22.58
N ALA A 68 4.61 25.96 21.86
CA ALA A 68 4.06 24.69 22.30
C ALA A 68 4.76 24.20 23.58
N TYR A 69 6.10 24.28 23.63
CA TYR A 69 6.89 23.94 24.81
C TYR A 69 6.56 24.84 26.01
N TYR A 70 6.45 26.15 25.82
CA TYR A 70 6.06 27.08 26.89
C TYR A 70 4.64 26.76 27.43
N ARG A 71 3.69 26.47 26.55
CA ARG A 71 2.33 26.03 26.95
C ARG A 71 2.36 24.70 27.72
N ALA A 72 3.20 23.75 27.28
CA ALA A 72 3.35 22.48 27.97
C ALA A 72 3.96 22.66 29.37
N LEU A 73 4.94 23.55 29.51
CA LEU A 73 5.55 23.88 30.80
C LEU A 73 4.54 24.58 31.72
N GLN A 74 3.75 25.51 31.21
CA GLN A 74 2.67 26.15 31.96
C GLN A 74 1.61 25.13 32.42
N ALA A 75 1.20 24.21 31.54
CA ALA A 75 0.26 23.15 31.86
C ALA A 75 0.83 22.18 32.92
N HIS A 76 2.12 21.84 32.81
CA HIS A 76 2.81 21.00 33.79
C HIS A 76 2.86 21.66 35.17
N ASN A 77 3.22 22.94 35.25
CA ASN A 77 3.23 23.67 36.53
C ASN A 77 1.82 23.77 37.13
N ALA A 78 0.80 24.01 36.30
CA ALA A 78 -0.59 24.02 36.76
C ALA A 78 -1.05 22.63 37.26
N ALA A 79 -0.63 21.55 36.59
CA ALA A 79 -0.90 20.19 37.03
C ALA A 79 -0.19 19.84 38.33
N GLN A 80 1.07 20.25 38.49
CA GLN A 80 1.82 20.08 39.73
C GLN A 80 1.19 20.84 40.90
N ALA A 81 0.73 22.08 40.68
CA ALA A 81 0.02 22.85 41.71
C ALA A 81 -1.28 22.16 42.14
N LYS A 82 -2.06 21.63 41.18
CA LYS A 82 -3.27 20.85 41.49
C LYS A 82 -2.95 19.56 42.25
N TYR A 83 -1.90 18.85 41.87
CA TYR A 83 -1.47 17.65 42.58
C TYR A 83 -1.04 17.96 44.02
N ALA A 84 -0.28 19.04 44.23
CA ALA A 84 0.09 19.49 45.56
C ALA A 84 -1.14 19.83 46.42
N ALA A 85 -2.11 20.56 45.87
CA ALA A 85 -3.36 20.89 46.56
C ALA A 85 -4.15 19.63 46.96
N VAL A 86 -4.32 18.67 46.05
CA VAL A 86 -5.02 17.39 46.35
C VAL A 86 -4.25 16.58 47.39
N LYS A 87 -2.91 16.61 47.36
CA LYS A 87 -2.07 15.94 48.36
C LYS A 87 -2.24 16.56 49.74
N GLU A 88 -2.36 17.88 49.82
CA GLU A 88 -2.63 18.60 51.07
C GLU A 88 -4.04 18.33 51.59
N GLU A 89 -5.06 18.32 50.73
CA GLU A 89 -6.43 17.93 51.09
C GLU A 89 -6.49 16.51 51.64
N LEU A 90 -5.78 15.57 51.01
CA LEU A 90 -5.70 14.19 51.49
C LEU A 90 -5.00 14.11 52.85
N ALA A 91 -3.92 14.86 53.04
CA ALA A 91 -3.22 14.93 54.32
C ALA A 91 -4.12 15.51 55.43
N GLN A 92 -4.92 16.54 55.12
CA GLN A 92 -5.89 17.12 56.05
C GLN A 92 -7.02 16.14 56.39
N LEU A 93 -7.52 15.39 55.42
CA LEU A 93 -8.54 14.36 55.65
C LEU A 93 -8.00 13.19 56.48
N SER A 94 -6.75 12.77 56.26
CA SER A 94 -6.12 11.74 57.09
C SER A 94 -5.89 12.22 58.52
N ALA A 95 -5.50 13.48 58.72
CA ALA A 95 -5.28 14.05 60.05
C ALA A 95 -6.60 14.32 60.80
N ALA A 96 -7.66 14.73 60.09
CA ALA A 96 -8.99 14.91 60.65
C ALA A 96 -9.64 13.56 61.05
N GLY A 97 -9.33 12.48 60.32
CA GLY A 97 -9.80 11.12 60.63
C GLY A 97 -9.18 10.50 61.89
N GLU A 98 -8.03 11.00 62.37
CA GLU A 98 -7.39 10.51 63.60
C GLU A 98 -7.90 11.22 64.87
N HIS A 99 -8.48 12.42 64.76
CA HIS A 99 -8.87 13.22 65.93
C HIS A 99 -10.32 13.09 66.38
N ASP A 100 -11.21 12.51 65.56
CA ASP A 100 -12.67 12.47 65.80
C ASP A 100 -13.28 11.06 65.87
N ALA A 101 -12.48 10.02 66.10
CA ALA A 101 -12.99 8.66 66.25
C ALA A 101 -13.27 8.31 67.72
N PRO A 102 -14.55 8.22 68.17
CA PRO A 102 -14.86 7.53 69.41
C PRO A 102 -14.56 6.03 69.23
N LYS A 103 -13.84 5.47 70.19
CA LYS A 103 -13.47 4.05 70.26
C LYS A 103 -14.73 3.19 70.46
N GLU A 104 -15.43 2.86 69.38
CA GLU A 104 -16.31 1.68 69.34
C GLU A 104 -15.82 0.74 68.25
N ALA A 105 -14.91 -0.15 68.65
CA ALA A 105 -14.50 -1.29 67.86
C ALA A 105 -15.66 -2.32 67.84
N ASP A 106 -15.90 -2.90 66.67
CA ASP A 106 -16.64 -4.14 66.39
C ASP A 106 -18.03 -4.07 65.72
N ALA A 107 -18.68 -2.89 65.62
CA ALA A 107 -19.91 -2.76 64.81
C ALA A 107 -19.70 -2.07 63.44
N GLY A 108 -18.66 -1.24 63.29
CA GLY A 108 -18.41 -0.45 62.08
C GLY A 108 -17.74 -1.21 60.92
N SER A 109 -17.03 -2.31 61.21
CA SER A 109 -16.33 -3.10 60.18
C SER A 109 -17.31 -3.81 59.25
N ASN A 110 -18.38 -4.39 59.81
CA ASN A 110 -19.41 -5.11 59.06
C ASN A 110 -20.26 -4.14 58.22
N PHE A 111 -20.51 -2.91 58.67
CA PHE A 111 -21.21 -1.92 57.84
C PHE A 111 -20.39 -1.53 56.60
N LEU A 112 -19.08 -1.35 56.75
CA LEU A 112 -18.20 -1.03 55.64
C LEU A 112 -18.11 -2.18 54.62
N THR A 113 -17.99 -3.42 55.08
CA THR A 113 -17.89 -4.57 54.18
C THR A 113 -19.23 -4.98 53.56
N ASP A 114 -20.31 -5.03 54.36
CA ASP A 114 -21.59 -5.60 53.92
C ASP A 114 -22.51 -4.57 53.26
N SER A 115 -22.37 -3.28 53.54
CA SER A 115 -23.24 -2.25 52.97
C SER A 115 -22.49 -1.24 52.08
N TYR A 116 -21.30 -0.80 52.49
CA TYR A 116 -20.60 0.27 51.78
C TYR A 116 -19.86 -0.22 50.53
N ILE A 117 -19.15 -1.36 50.59
CA ILE A 117 -18.54 -1.98 49.40
C ILE A 117 -19.57 -2.30 48.31
N PRO A 118 -20.71 -2.97 48.59
CA PRO A 118 -21.72 -3.21 47.55
C PRO A 118 -22.33 -1.91 47.02
N LEU A 119 -22.52 -0.88 47.86
CA LEU A 119 -22.98 0.44 47.43
C LEU A 119 -21.98 1.11 46.46
N ILE A 120 -20.67 1.03 46.75
CA ILE A 120 -19.63 1.54 45.85
C ILE A 120 -19.66 0.78 44.53
N ARG A 121 -19.72 -0.56 44.56
CA ARG A 121 -19.81 -1.39 43.36
C ARG A 121 -21.05 -1.06 42.53
N GLN A 122 -22.18 -0.79 43.18
CA GLN A 122 -23.41 -0.40 42.52
C GLN A 122 -23.28 1.00 41.89
N ARG A 123 -22.68 1.97 42.59
CA ARG A 123 -22.38 3.30 42.04
C ARG A 123 -21.43 3.22 40.84
N GLU A 124 -20.43 2.35 40.89
CA GLU A 124 -19.51 2.13 39.79
C GLU A 124 -20.21 1.47 38.58
N LYS A 125 -21.04 0.45 38.82
CA LYS A 125 -21.90 -0.14 37.79
C LYS A 125 -22.83 0.90 37.17
N HIS A 126 -23.45 1.76 37.98
CA HIS A 126 -24.30 2.83 37.50
C HIS A 126 -23.52 3.85 36.65
N ARG A 127 -22.31 4.25 37.06
CA ARG A 127 -21.43 5.10 36.24
C ARG A 127 -21.08 4.45 34.90
N LYS A 128 -20.76 3.16 34.90
CA LYS A 128 -20.49 2.40 33.66
C LYS A 128 -21.73 2.36 32.75
N LEU A 129 -22.90 2.11 33.32
CA LEU A 129 -24.16 2.14 32.57
C LEU A 129 -24.47 3.54 32.02
N LEU A 130 -24.23 4.61 32.77
CA LEU A 130 -24.38 5.98 32.26
C LEU A 130 -23.43 6.29 31.10
N VAL A 131 -22.22 5.73 31.10
CA VAL A 131 -21.29 5.87 29.97
C VAL A 131 -21.81 5.12 28.75
N ILE A 132 -22.33 3.90 28.94
CA ILE A 132 -22.94 3.12 27.86
C ILE A 132 -24.18 3.83 27.32
N ASP A 133 -25.05 4.36 28.17
CA ASP A 133 -26.24 5.12 27.78
C ASP A 133 -25.87 6.40 27.03
N LYS A 134 -24.85 7.14 27.49
CA LYS A 134 -24.28 8.28 26.74
C LYS A 134 -23.66 7.88 25.40
N ALA A 135 -23.05 6.70 25.32
CA ALA A 135 -22.49 6.20 24.07
C ALA A 135 -23.62 5.76 23.11
N LEU A 136 -24.64 5.08 23.61
CA LEU A 136 -25.81 4.67 22.84
C LEU A 136 -26.58 5.87 22.34
N THR A 137 -26.85 6.87 23.18
CA THR A 137 -27.51 8.13 22.75
C THR A 137 -26.70 8.89 21.71
N LYS A 138 -25.36 8.88 21.79
CA LYS A 138 -24.51 9.43 20.72
C LYS A 138 -24.59 8.61 19.44
N VAL A 139 -24.56 7.28 19.52
CA VAL A 139 -24.68 6.40 18.35
C VAL A 139 -26.07 6.49 17.73
N THR A 140 -27.13 6.63 18.52
CA THR A 140 -28.49 6.84 17.99
C THR A 140 -28.66 8.24 17.44
N GLN A 141 -28.02 9.26 17.99
CA GLN A 141 -28.02 10.61 17.43
C GLN A 141 -27.28 10.66 16.08
N VAL A 142 -26.03 10.16 16.04
CA VAL A 142 -25.24 10.06 14.80
C VAL A 142 -25.89 9.12 13.80
N GLY A 143 -26.44 8.00 14.26
CA GLY A 143 -27.19 7.05 13.46
C GLY A 143 -28.49 7.64 12.93
N SER A 144 -29.21 8.47 13.70
CA SER A 144 -30.41 9.16 13.23
C SER A 144 -30.09 10.23 12.19
N GLU A 145 -28.98 10.97 12.34
CA GLU A 145 -28.47 11.88 11.32
C GLU A 145 -28.05 11.13 10.05
N ALA A 146 -27.42 9.95 10.19
CA ALA A 146 -27.05 9.09 9.06
C ALA A 146 -28.23 8.36 8.40
N ILE A 147 -29.34 8.11 9.12
CA ILE A 147 -30.56 7.51 8.56
C ILE A 147 -31.44 8.58 7.88
N THR A 148 -31.33 9.86 8.30
CA THR A 148 -32.02 10.96 7.60
C THR A 148 -31.44 11.26 6.23
N GLU A 149 -30.17 10.92 5.98
CA GLU A 149 -29.62 10.86 4.63
C GLU A 149 -29.85 9.44 4.09
N SER A 150 -30.81 9.28 3.18
CA SER A 150 -31.05 7.97 2.57
C SER A 150 -29.74 7.50 1.91
N PHE A 151 -29.42 6.20 2.02
CA PHE A 151 -28.25 5.61 1.37
C PHE A 151 -28.16 5.98 -0.12
N ASP A 152 -29.31 6.20 -0.76
CA ASP A 152 -29.45 6.65 -2.15
C ASP A 152 -28.93 8.08 -2.36
N THR A 153 -29.20 9.00 -1.41
CA THR A 153 -28.66 10.37 -1.46
C THR A 153 -27.16 10.45 -1.20
N VAL A 154 -26.63 9.60 -0.30
CA VAL A 154 -25.19 9.51 -0.04
C VAL A 154 -24.48 8.85 -1.24
N ALA A 155 -25.06 7.80 -1.82
CA ALA A 155 -24.55 7.15 -3.02
C ALA A 155 -24.55 8.09 -4.23
N GLN A 156 -25.61 8.89 -4.45
CA GLN A 156 -25.64 9.91 -5.51
C GLN A 156 -24.59 11.01 -5.32
N ARG A 157 -24.23 11.33 -4.07
CA ARG A 157 -23.25 12.39 -3.75
C ARG A 157 -21.80 11.93 -3.94
N GLU A 158 -21.50 10.68 -3.59
CA GLU A 158 -20.16 10.10 -3.66
C GLU A 158 -19.86 9.46 -5.03
N VAL A 159 -20.87 8.86 -5.68
CA VAL A 159 -20.71 8.14 -6.96
C VAL A 159 -21.10 8.98 -8.17
N GLY A 160 -21.85 10.08 -7.97
CA GLY A 160 -22.48 10.83 -9.05
C GLY A 160 -23.69 10.08 -9.64
N GLU A 161 -24.50 10.77 -10.44
CA GLU A 161 -25.64 10.15 -11.15
C GLU A 161 -25.10 9.05 -12.08
N LEU A 162 -25.48 7.79 -11.82
CA LEU A 162 -25.07 6.65 -12.64
C LEU A 162 -25.41 6.97 -14.10
N PRO A 163 -24.48 6.79 -15.06
CA PRO A 163 -24.80 6.95 -16.47
C PRO A 163 -25.98 6.04 -16.78
N GLY A 164 -27.05 6.62 -17.32
CA GLY A 164 -28.21 5.85 -17.76
C GLY A 164 -27.74 4.67 -18.58
N LEU A 165 -28.15 3.47 -18.15
CA LEU A 165 -27.83 2.21 -18.81
C LEU A 165 -27.96 2.42 -20.33
N PRO A 166 -26.93 2.10 -21.14
CA PRO A 166 -27.10 2.16 -22.58
C PRO A 166 -28.27 1.24 -22.91
N SER A 167 -29.31 1.83 -23.48
CA SER A 167 -30.40 1.13 -24.14
C SER A 167 -29.79 0.48 -25.39
N ALA A 168 -28.97 -0.54 -25.18
CA ALA A 168 -28.51 -1.44 -26.20
C ALA A 168 -29.74 -2.25 -26.62
N SER A 169 -30.13 -2.01 -27.85
CA SER A 169 -31.24 -2.60 -28.58
C SER A 169 -31.35 -4.12 -28.35
N LEU A 170 -32.24 -4.53 -27.45
CA LEU A 170 -32.83 -5.86 -27.47
C LEU A 170 -33.91 -5.88 -28.55
N SER A 171 -33.45 -5.90 -29.80
CA SER A 171 -34.24 -6.31 -30.96
C SER A 171 -33.79 -7.73 -31.35
N ALA A 172 -34.02 -8.69 -30.46
CA ALA A 172 -33.96 -10.11 -30.75
C ALA A 172 -34.99 -10.81 -29.86
N ASP A 173 -35.95 -11.46 -30.52
CA ASP A 173 -37.03 -12.31 -30.01
C ASP A 173 -37.87 -11.83 -28.80
N ARG A 174 -39.05 -11.32 -29.14
CA ARG A 174 -40.11 -10.96 -28.18
C ARG A 174 -40.90 -12.17 -27.66
N GLU A 175 -40.66 -13.37 -28.19
CA GLU A 175 -41.37 -14.60 -27.80
C GLU A 175 -40.74 -15.33 -26.60
N ASP A 176 -39.45 -15.11 -26.31
CA ASP A 176 -38.75 -15.75 -25.18
C ASP A 176 -38.89 -15.01 -23.84
N SER A 177 -39.41 -13.79 -23.85
CA SER A 177 -39.53 -12.97 -22.63
C SER A 177 -40.49 -13.57 -21.59
N GLU A 178 -41.58 -14.22 -22.02
CA GLU A 178 -42.49 -14.91 -21.11
C GLU A 178 -41.87 -16.21 -20.57
N TYR A 179 -41.12 -16.93 -21.40
CA TYR A 179 -40.39 -18.14 -21.02
C TYR A 179 -39.29 -17.83 -19.99
N ASP A 180 -38.54 -16.75 -20.20
CA ASP A 180 -37.52 -16.27 -19.26
C ASP A 180 -38.12 -15.74 -17.96
N LEU A 181 -39.27 -15.06 -18.00
CA LEU A 181 -39.99 -14.65 -16.80
C LEU A 181 -40.53 -15.85 -16.01
N LEU A 182 -41.02 -16.89 -16.68
CA LEU A 182 -41.45 -18.13 -16.03
C LEU A 182 -40.26 -18.91 -15.45
N ARG A 183 -39.12 -18.94 -16.15
CA ARG A 183 -37.87 -19.53 -15.66
C ARG A 183 -37.35 -18.80 -14.43
N LEU A 184 -37.40 -17.46 -14.43
CA LEU A 184 -37.03 -16.64 -13.29
C LEU A 184 -37.99 -16.85 -12.11
N LYS A 185 -39.31 -16.86 -12.35
CA LYS A 185 -40.31 -17.16 -11.31
C LYS A 185 -40.09 -18.55 -10.71
N LYS A 186 -39.81 -19.56 -11.54
CA LYS A 186 -39.47 -20.91 -11.10
C LYS A 186 -38.17 -20.93 -10.29
N ALA A 187 -37.14 -20.20 -10.72
CA ALA A 187 -35.89 -20.07 -9.98
C ALA A 187 -36.12 -19.40 -8.62
N ILE A 188 -36.87 -18.30 -8.57
CA ILE A 188 -37.22 -17.59 -7.32
C ILE A 188 -38.01 -18.49 -6.37
N LEU A 189 -38.98 -19.25 -6.87
CA LEU A 189 -39.75 -20.18 -6.05
C LEU A 189 -38.89 -21.34 -5.55
N SER A 190 -38.01 -21.88 -6.39
CA SER A 190 -37.08 -22.95 -6.03
C SER A 190 -36.07 -22.50 -4.99
N THR A 191 -35.50 -21.30 -5.13
CA THR A 191 -34.56 -20.75 -4.15
C THR A 191 -35.27 -20.43 -2.83
N ARG A 192 -36.49 -19.88 -2.88
CA ARG A 192 -37.30 -19.65 -1.68
C ARG A 192 -37.63 -20.95 -0.95
N GLN A 193 -37.93 -22.03 -1.69
CA GLN A 193 -38.13 -23.35 -1.11
C GLN A 193 -36.86 -23.86 -0.43
N GLN A 194 -35.71 -23.79 -1.12
CA GLN A 194 -34.42 -24.19 -0.57
C GLN A 194 -34.08 -23.41 0.70
N ILE A 195 -34.28 -22.09 0.73
CA ILE A 195 -34.06 -21.25 1.91
C ILE A 195 -34.96 -21.72 3.07
N SER A 196 -36.25 -21.92 2.83
CA SER A 196 -37.17 -22.43 3.85
C SER A 196 -36.77 -23.82 4.37
N GLU A 197 -36.27 -24.70 3.51
CA GLU A 197 -35.76 -26.01 3.91
C GLU A 197 -34.50 -25.87 4.77
N HIS A 198 -33.54 -25.03 4.38
CA HIS A 198 -32.33 -24.75 5.16
C HIS A 198 -32.65 -24.14 6.54
N GLU A 199 -33.60 -23.21 6.60
CA GLU A 199 -34.09 -22.63 7.85
C GLU A 199 -34.72 -23.68 8.77
N LYS A 200 -35.57 -24.57 8.22
CA LYS A 200 -36.16 -25.68 8.97
C LYS A 200 -35.09 -26.65 9.49
N HIS A 201 -34.09 -26.98 8.68
CA HIS A 201 -32.97 -27.84 9.11
C HIS A 201 -32.12 -27.17 10.19
N SER A 202 -31.81 -25.87 10.04
CA SER A 202 -31.07 -25.09 11.05
C SER A 202 -31.83 -24.99 12.37
N ALA A 203 -33.14 -24.71 12.32
CA ALA A 203 -34.00 -24.67 13.51
C ALA A 203 -34.10 -26.04 14.20
N ARG A 204 -34.16 -27.14 13.44
CA ARG A 204 -34.13 -28.51 13.99
C ARG A 204 -32.79 -28.83 14.65
N ALA A 205 -31.68 -28.46 14.03
CA ALA A 205 -30.34 -28.65 14.59
C ALA A 205 -30.16 -27.85 15.90
N LYS A 206 -30.58 -26.58 15.94
CA LYS A 206 -30.57 -25.76 17.16
C LYS A 206 -31.39 -26.37 18.29
N LYS A 207 -32.61 -26.83 18.00
CA LYS A 207 -33.47 -27.52 18.99
C LYS A 207 -32.86 -28.83 19.50
N GLN A 208 -32.16 -29.58 18.65
CA GLN A 208 -31.46 -30.80 19.07
C GLN A 208 -30.25 -30.51 19.98
N ILE A 209 -29.53 -29.41 19.73
CA ILE A 209 -28.40 -28.96 20.56
C ILE A 209 -28.91 -28.47 21.93
N GLU A 210 -29.97 -27.67 21.94
CA GLU A 210 -30.61 -27.16 23.16
C GLU A 210 -31.26 -28.29 23.99
N GLY A 211 -31.94 -29.23 23.35
CA GLY A 211 -32.61 -30.36 24.03
C GLY A 211 -31.64 -31.40 24.62
N ARG A 212 -30.38 -31.42 24.19
CA ARG A 212 -29.36 -32.38 24.68
C ARG A 212 -28.49 -31.82 25.80
N GLY A 213 -28.69 -30.55 26.20
CA GLY A 213 -27.92 -29.91 27.29
C GLY A 213 -26.40 -29.92 27.08
N MET A 214 -25.95 -30.09 25.83
CA MET A 214 -24.56 -30.29 25.49
C MET A 214 -23.85 -28.93 25.49
N LYS A 215 -23.02 -28.67 26.50
CA LYS A 215 -22.12 -27.50 26.50
C LYS A 215 -21.23 -27.61 25.27
N VAL A 216 -21.44 -26.71 24.31
CA VAL A 216 -20.62 -26.62 23.10
C VAL A 216 -19.19 -26.31 23.52
N ASP A 217 -18.26 -27.22 23.21
CA ASP A 217 -16.83 -27.00 23.42
C ASP A 217 -16.38 -25.87 22.47
N GLY A 218 -15.86 -24.77 23.04
CA GLY A 218 -15.44 -23.60 22.26
C GLY A 218 -14.36 -23.92 21.22
N LYS A 219 -13.58 -24.99 21.42
CA LYS A 219 -12.63 -25.47 20.40
C LYS A 219 -13.31 -26.13 19.21
N ALA A 220 -14.43 -26.81 19.42
CA ALA A 220 -15.23 -27.40 18.36
C ALA A 220 -15.97 -26.32 17.56
N ASP A 221 -16.43 -25.27 18.23
CA ASP A 221 -17.08 -24.12 17.59
C ASP A 221 -16.11 -23.32 16.72
N LEU A 222 -14.89 -23.07 17.19
CA LEU A 222 -13.84 -22.44 16.38
C LEU A 222 -13.47 -23.27 15.15
N LYS A 223 -13.39 -24.60 15.28
CA LYS A 223 -13.13 -25.49 14.13
C LYS A 223 -14.30 -25.51 13.15
N ALA A 224 -15.54 -25.50 13.66
CA ALA A 224 -16.73 -25.40 12.82
C ALA A 224 -16.75 -24.06 12.07
N LEU A 225 -16.45 -22.96 12.75
CA LEU A 225 -16.36 -21.63 12.15
C LEU A 225 -15.27 -21.57 11.07
N GLN A 226 -14.08 -22.09 11.36
CA GLN A 226 -12.99 -22.18 10.38
C GLN A 226 -13.41 -23.00 9.15
N LYS A 227 -14.11 -24.13 9.36
CA LYS A 227 -14.62 -24.96 8.26
C LYS A 227 -15.69 -24.24 7.44
N THR A 228 -16.60 -23.49 8.09
CA THR A 228 -17.60 -22.68 7.39
C THR A 228 -16.96 -21.53 6.63
N HIS A 229 -15.93 -20.90 7.18
CA HIS A 229 -15.17 -19.86 6.51
C HIS A 229 -14.51 -20.41 5.24
N MET A 230 -13.76 -21.52 5.35
CA MET A 230 -13.15 -22.16 4.18
C MET A 230 -14.19 -22.57 3.13
N ALA A 231 -15.34 -23.11 3.54
CA ALA A 231 -16.41 -23.46 2.61
C ALA A 231 -17.01 -22.24 1.90
N LEU A 232 -17.18 -21.12 2.60
CA LEU A 232 -17.64 -19.86 2.01
C LEU A 232 -16.60 -19.24 1.08
N THR A 233 -15.32 -19.29 1.45
CA THR A 233 -14.22 -18.85 0.58
C THR A 233 -14.20 -19.66 -0.70
N MET A 234 -14.22 -20.99 -0.63
CA MET A 234 -14.27 -21.85 -1.82
C MET A 234 -15.53 -21.61 -2.66
N TRP A 235 -16.69 -21.39 -2.02
CA TRP A 235 -17.92 -21.05 -2.74
C TRP A 235 -17.80 -19.70 -3.45
N MET A 236 -17.26 -18.67 -2.78
CA MET A 236 -17.00 -17.37 -3.41
C MET A 236 -16.00 -17.46 -4.55
N GLU A 237 -14.89 -18.18 -4.36
CA GLU A 237 -13.90 -18.41 -5.42
C GLU A 237 -14.52 -19.13 -6.61
N SER A 238 -15.39 -20.12 -6.38
CA SER A 238 -16.15 -20.79 -7.45
C SER A 238 -17.13 -19.84 -8.14
N GLN A 239 -17.83 -18.97 -7.42
CA GLN A 239 -18.72 -17.97 -8.02
C GLN A 239 -17.95 -16.91 -8.80
N LEU A 240 -16.80 -16.46 -8.30
CA LEU A 240 -15.92 -15.51 -8.97
C LEU A 240 -15.27 -16.13 -10.23
N GLY A 241 -14.94 -17.42 -10.19
CA GLY A 241 -14.49 -18.17 -11.36
C GLY A 241 -15.56 -18.26 -12.44
N LEU A 242 -16.84 -18.42 -12.07
CA LEU A 242 -17.97 -18.40 -13.00
C LEU A 242 -18.20 -17.02 -13.64
N ILE A 243 -17.90 -15.93 -12.91
CA ILE A 243 -18.05 -14.55 -13.41
C ILE A 243 -16.88 -14.17 -14.34
N GLY A 244 -15.68 -14.70 -14.08
CA GLY A 244 -14.49 -14.50 -14.93
C GLY A 244 -14.57 -15.18 -16.30
N ASP A 245 -15.52 -16.12 -16.49
CA ASP A 245 -15.72 -16.88 -17.73
C ASP A 245 -16.89 -16.35 -18.59
N VAL A 246 -17.49 -15.20 -18.21
CA VAL A 246 -18.61 -14.55 -18.95
C VAL A 246 -18.08 -13.64 -20.06
N GLU A 247 -17.21 -14.16 -20.92
CA GLU A 247 -16.81 -13.58 -22.21
C GLU A 247 -16.83 -14.68 -23.30
N ALA A 248 -17.95 -15.40 -23.42
CA ALA A 248 -18.37 -16.06 -24.67
C ALA A 248 -19.78 -16.69 -24.52
N PRO A 249 -20.71 -16.46 -25.45
CA PRO A 249 -21.93 -17.24 -25.53
C PRO A 249 -21.70 -18.43 -26.46
N THR A 250 -21.71 -19.67 -25.96
CA THR A 250 -22.23 -20.80 -26.75
C THR A 250 -22.98 -21.79 -25.86
N PRO A 251 -24.17 -22.27 -26.29
CA PRO A 251 -24.88 -23.34 -25.62
C PRO A 251 -24.44 -24.67 -26.22
N LYS A 252 -23.96 -25.60 -25.39
CA LYS A 252 -24.17 -27.05 -25.57
C LYS A 252 -23.70 -27.79 -24.33
N ALA A 253 -24.66 -28.31 -23.60
CA ALA A 253 -24.42 -29.44 -22.72
C ALA A 253 -23.96 -30.63 -23.58
N ALA A 254 -22.76 -31.14 -23.31
CA ALA A 254 -22.37 -32.50 -23.58
C ALA A 254 -21.33 -32.89 -22.54
N ASP A 255 -21.61 -34.01 -21.88
CA ASP A 255 -20.76 -34.66 -20.89
C ASP A 255 -19.30 -34.72 -21.33
N THR A 256 -18.41 -34.16 -20.51
CA THR A 256 -17.05 -34.67 -20.36
C THR A 256 -16.57 -34.29 -18.97
N THR A 257 -16.70 -35.22 -18.04
CA THR A 257 -15.82 -35.34 -16.87
C THR A 257 -14.36 -35.34 -17.36
N GLY A 258 -13.71 -34.18 -17.26
CA GLY A 258 -12.31 -33.97 -17.58
C GLY A 258 -11.69 -33.07 -16.53
N ASN A 259 -11.19 -33.71 -15.49
CA ASN A 259 -10.46 -33.14 -14.37
C ASN A 259 -9.36 -32.16 -14.84
N ALA A 260 -9.55 -30.85 -14.63
CA ALA A 260 -8.56 -29.84 -14.99
C ALA A 260 -8.29 -28.80 -13.88
N ASN A 261 -8.70 -29.06 -12.63
CA ASN A 261 -8.34 -28.24 -11.48
C ASN A 261 -8.16 -29.11 -10.22
N SER A 262 -7.14 -29.97 -10.25
CA SER A 262 -6.53 -30.48 -9.03
C SER A 262 -5.08 -30.01 -9.04
N ALA A 263 -4.77 -28.96 -8.28
CA ALA A 263 -3.40 -28.78 -7.80
C ALA A 263 -2.96 -30.12 -7.20
N PRO A 264 -1.80 -30.69 -7.57
CA PRO A 264 -1.41 -31.99 -7.06
C PRO A 264 -1.27 -31.85 -5.54
N GLU A 265 -2.06 -32.62 -4.78
CA GLU A 265 -1.76 -32.87 -3.38
C GLU A 265 -0.39 -33.57 -3.36
N PHE A 266 0.67 -32.78 -3.22
CA PHE A 266 2.01 -33.32 -3.05
C PHE A 266 2.00 -34.18 -1.79
N THR A 267 2.13 -35.49 -1.98
CA THR A 267 2.28 -36.39 -0.85
C THR A 267 3.65 -36.13 -0.22
N ILE A 268 3.81 -36.49 1.06
CA ILE A 268 5.09 -36.29 1.78
C ILE A 268 6.26 -36.94 1.02
N ARG A 269 6.02 -38.05 0.30
CA ARG A 269 7.00 -38.71 -0.54
C ARG A 269 7.43 -37.88 -1.75
N ASP A 270 6.51 -37.16 -2.38
CA ASP A 270 6.82 -36.29 -3.52
C ASP A 270 7.68 -35.10 -3.09
N ILE A 271 7.45 -34.61 -1.85
CA ILE A 271 8.27 -33.55 -1.25
C ILE A 271 9.66 -34.07 -0.90
N GLU A 272 9.78 -35.30 -0.38
CA GLU A 272 11.06 -35.95 -0.10
C GLU A 272 11.87 -36.14 -1.39
N GLU A 273 11.24 -36.59 -2.49
CA GLU A 273 11.89 -36.73 -3.80
C GLU A 273 12.31 -35.38 -4.39
N LEU A 274 11.47 -34.33 -4.27
CA LEU A 274 11.84 -32.97 -4.65
C LEU A 274 13.02 -32.45 -3.83
N TYR A 275 13.10 -32.83 -2.56
CA TYR A 275 14.18 -32.40 -1.68
C TYR A 275 15.48 -33.16 -1.98
N GLU A 276 15.42 -34.44 -2.31
CA GLU A 276 16.59 -35.21 -2.76
C GLU A 276 17.13 -34.69 -4.10
N THR A 277 16.25 -34.39 -5.06
CA THR A 277 16.65 -33.78 -6.33
C THR A 277 17.29 -32.41 -6.12
N TYR A 278 16.72 -31.58 -5.24
CA TYR A 278 17.33 -30.31 -4.84
C TYR A 278 18.72 -30.49 -4.19
N LEU A 279 18.86 -31.46 -3.27
CA LEU A 279 20.14 -31.74 -2.61
C LEU A 279 21.19 -32.24 -3.62
N SER A 280 20.83 -33.12 -4.55
CA SER A 280 21.75 -33.61 -5.59
C SER A 280 22.20 -32.51 -6.56
N ALA A 281 21.31 -31.58 -6.92
CA ALA A 281 21.65 -30.42 -7.74
C ALA A 281 22.61 -29.48 -6.97
N ARG A 282 22.36 -29.29 -5.66
CA ARG A 282 23.21 -28.45 -4.81
C ARG A 282 24.58 -29.06 -4.57
N THR A 283 24.68 -30.37 -4.36
CA THR A 283 25.98 -31.05 -4.24
C THR A 283 26.76 -31.00 -5.54
N ARG A 284 26.10 -31.16 -6.69
CA ARG A 284 26.73 -30.99 -8.01
C ARG A 284 27.25 -29.57 -8.23
N LEU A 285 26.48 -28.55 -7.83
CA LEU A 285 26.91 -27.15 -7.92
C LEU A 285 28.10 -26.89 -6.98
N LEU A 286 28.05 -27.40 -5.75
CA LEU A 286 29.16 -27.30 -4.81
C LEU A 286 30.41 -28.03 -5.31
N GLN A 287 30.28 -29.18 -5.99
CA GLN A 287 31.40 -29.87 -6.63
C GLN A 287 32.00 -29.06 -7.78
N LEU A 288 31.17 -28.39 -8.60
CA LEU A 288 31.65 -27.49 -9.66
C LEU A 288 32.36 -26.26 -9.11
N VAL A 289 31.92 -25.75 -7.96
CA VAL A 289 32.54 -24.60 -7.29
C VAL A 289 33.80 -25.01 -6.53
N ALA A 290 33.81 -26.20 -5.92
CA ALA A 290 34.96 -26.74 -5.19
C ALA A 290 36.06 -27.25 -6.13
N HIS A 291 35.70 -27.75 -7.31
CA HIS A 291 36.61 -28.19 -8.36
C HIS A 291 36.31 -27.40 -9.64
N PRO A 292 36.65 -26.10 -9.67
CA PRO A 292 36.50 -25.32 -10.89
C PRO A 292 37.35 -26.00 -11.99
N PRO A 293 36.78 -26.27 -13.18
CA PRO A 293 37.55 -26.86 -14.25
C PRO A 293 38.74 -25.94 -14.55
N ALA A 294 39.95 -26.47 -14.35
CA ALA A 294 41.18 -25.74 -14.59
C ALA A 294 41.17 -25.21 -16.04
N PRO A 295 41.55 -23.95 -16.29
CA PRO A 295 41.66 -23.42 -17.63
C PRO A 295 42.81 -24.15 -18.34
N GLY A 296 42.47 -25.18 -19.12
CA GLY A 296 43.38 -25.78 -20.08
C GLY A 296 43.76 -24.74 -21.15
N PRO A 297 44.99 -24.77 -21.67
CA PRO A 297 45.44 -23.80 -22.67
C PRO A 297 44.56 -23.88 -23.93
N PRO A 298 44.34 -22.74 -24.61
CA PRO A 298 43.45 -22.68 -25.76
C PRO A 298 43.97 -23.61 -26.88
N PRO A 299 43.10 -24.39 -27.55
CA PRO A 299 43.51 -25.13 -28.73
C PRO A 299 43.95 -24.14 -29.82
N PRO A 300 45.04 -24.41 -30.55
CA PRO A 300 45.49 -23.54 -31.63
C PRO A 300 44.43 -23.48 -32.74
N PRO A 301 44.34 -22.35 -33.46
CA PRO A 301 43.38 -22.19 -34.55
C PRO A 301 43.65 -23.26 -35.64
N PRO A 302 42.60 -23.80 -36.29
CA PRO A 302 42.79 -24.74 -37.39
C PRO A 302 43.49 -24.02 -38.53
N PHE A 303 44.76 -24.36 -38.76
CA PHE A 303 45.46 -24.05 -39.98
C PHE A 303 44.68 -24.65 -41.15
N ILE A 304 44.19 -23.77 -42.03
CA ILE A 304 43.72 -24.15 -43.36
C ILE A 304 44.96 -24.61 -44.15
N ASN A 305 45.21 -25.92 -44.14
CA ASN A 305 46.16 -26.54 -45.06
C ASN A 305 45.50 -26.65 -46.43
N SER A 306 45.57 -25.55 -47.19
CA SER A 306 45.49 -25.61 -48.65
C SER A 306 46.91 -25.83 -49.19
N ARG A 307 47.27 -27.09 -49.47
CA ARG A 307 48.26 -27.40 -50.50
C ARG A 307 47.92 -28.72 -51.16
N ALA A 308 47.58 -28.57 -52.43
CA ALA A 308 47.21 -29.57 -53.42
C ALA A 308 48.35 -30.55 -53.78
N GLN A 309 47.95 -31.53 -54.61
CA GLN A 309 48.69 -32.56 -55.38
C GLN A 309 48.54 -33.96 -54.75
N ASN A 310 47.92 -34.96 -55.37
CA ASN A 310 47.66 -35.26 -56.77
C ASN A 310 46.55 -36.33 -56.93
N PRO A 311 46.07 -36.61 -58.17
CA PRO A 311 44.75 -37.15 -58.46
C PRO A 311 44.73 -38.67 -58.69
N SER A 312 43.64 -39.32 -58.28
CA SER A 312 43.22 -40.59 -58.88
C SER A 312 41.70 -40.75 -58.76
N ASP A 313 41.02 -40.67 -59.90
CA ASP A 313 39.83 -41.41 -60.30
C ASP A 313 38.81 -41.85 -59.24
N ALA A 314 37.66 -41.17 -59.23
CA ALA A 314 36.38 -41.80 -59.54
C ALA A 314 35.28 -40.74 -59.63
N THR A 315 34.68 -40.67 -60.80
CA THR A 315 33.36 -40.09 -61.07
C THR A 315 32.32 -40.52 -60.03
N ASN A 316 31.74 -39.58 -59.29
CA ASN A 316 30.28 -39.46 -59.21
C ASN A 316 29.87 -38.12 -58.61
N ASP A 317 28.82 -37.56 -59.18
CA ASP A 317 28.21 -36.28 -58.79
C ASP A 317 27.90 -36.24 -57.29
N GLN A 318 28.57 -35.34 -56.57
CA GLN A 318 28.12 -34.89 -55.26
C GLN A 318 28.06 -33.38 -55.30
N HIS A 319 26.85 -32.84 -55.38
CA HIS A 319 26.58 -31.49 -54.90
C HIS A 319 27.24 -31.34 -53.52
N PRO A 320 28.05 -30.29 -53.28
CA PRO A 320 28.56 -30.06 -51.95
C PRO A 320 27.35 -29.80 -51.06
N LEU A 321 27.03 -30.76 -50.19
CA LEU A 321 26.10 -30.56 -49.09
C LEU A 321 26.74 -29.50 -48.18
N LEU A 322 26.44 -28.22 -48.45
CA LEU A 322 26.75 -27.14 -47.53
C LEU A 322 26.11 -27.54 -46.20
N THR A 323 26.95 -27.86 -45.23
CA THR A 323 26.52 -28.20 -43.88
C THR A 323 25.72 -27.00 -43.34
N PRO A 324 24.58 -27.20 -42.69
CA PRO A 324 23.71 -26.11 -42.24
C PRO A 324 24.42 -25.12 -41.29
N SER A 325 25.54 -25.52 -40.69
CA SER A 325 26.43 -24.67 -39.91
C SER A 325 27.11 -23.56 -40.72
N ILE A 326 27.50 -23.81 -41.97
CA ILE A 326 28.14 -22.81 -42.85
C ILE A 326 27.11 -21.78 -43.33
N LEU A 327 25.87 -22.23 -43.55
CA LEU A 327 24.73 -21.38 -43.91
C LEU A 327 24.24 -20.50 -42.74
N ALA A 328 24.45 -20.92 -41.49
CA ALA A 328 24.02 -20.19 -40.29
C ALA A 328 25.03 -19.14 -39.78
N LEU A 329 26.32 -19.28 -40.11
CA LEU A 329 27.39 -18.36 -39.68
C LEU A 329 27.13 -16.87 -39.95
N PRO A 330 26.64 -16.42 -41.12
CA PRO A 330 26.38 -15.00 -41.36
C PRO A 330 25.23 -14.44 -40.51
N TYR A 331 24.32 -15.29 -40.02
CA TYR A 331 23.18 -14.89 -39.19
C TYR A 331 23.48 -14.87 -37.70
N LEU A 332 24.59 -15.49 -37.25
CA LEU A 332 24.93 -15.52 -35.82
C LEU A 332 25.21 -14.13 -35.24
N HIS A 333 25.88 -13.25 -36.00
CA HIS A 333 26.17 -11.91 -35.52
C HIS A 333 24.89 -11.05 -35.38
N PRO A 334 24.01 -10.97 -36.40
CA PRO A 334 22.68 -10.34 -36.25
C PRO A 334 21.87 -10.90 -35.08
N LEU A 335 21.80 -12.24 -34.94
CA LEU A 335 21.06 -12.88 -33.85
C LEU A 335 21.63 -12.55 -32.47
N LEU A 336 22.96 -12.50 -32.33
CA LEU A 336 23.61 -12.16 -31.07
C LEU A 336 23.39 -10.69 -30.72
N THR A 337 23.46 -9.79 -31.71
CA THR A 337 23.12 -8.37 -31.49
C THR A 337 21.65 -8.20 -31.10
N ALA A 338 20.71 -8.87 -31.77
CA ALA A 338 19.29 -8.88 -31.42
C ALA A 338 19.03 -9.44 -30.01
N HIS A 339 19.77 -10.47 -29.60
CA HIS A 339 19.69 -10.99 -28.23
C HIS A 339 20.19 -9.96 -27.20
N THR A 340 21.28 -9.25 -27.48
CA THR A 340 21.76 -8.19 -26.58
C THR A 340 20.80 -7.01 -26.48
N THR A 341 20.18 -6.59 -27.59
CA THR A 341 19.21 -5.48 -27.59
C THR A 341 17.94 -5.87 -26.84
N THR A 342 17.38 -7.06 -27.08
CA THR A 342 16.19 -7.57 -26.36
C THR A 342 16.45 -7.73 -24.86
N SER A 343 17.63 -8.23 -24.47
CA SER A 343 18.03 -8.32 -23.06
C SER A 343 18.10 -6.93 -22.42
N SER A 344 18.75 -5.96 -23.10
CA SER A 344 18.85 -4.58 -22.61
C SER A 344 17.48 -3.89 -22.48
N LEU A 345 16.58 -4.09 -23.45
CA LEU A 345 15.23 -3.54 -23.46
C LEU A 345 14.39 -4.15 -22.33
N THR A 346 14.52 -5.46 -22.11
CA THR A 346 13.87 -6.14 -20.98
C THR A 346 14.35 -5.59 -19.65
N GLN A 347 15.66 -5.36 -19.50
CA GLN A 347 16.23 -4.75 -18.31
C GLN A 347 15.69 -3.32 -18.09
N GLN A 348 15.69 -2.48 -19.12
CA GLN A 348 15.14 -1.13 -19.06
C GLN A 348 13.65 -1.14 -18.70
N THR A 349 12.87 -2.01 -19.32
CA THR A 349 11.43 -2.16 -19.03
C THR A 349 11.20 -2.57 -17.57
N SER A 350 11.98 -3.52 -17.06
CA SER A 350 11.90 -3.94 -15.65
C SER A 350 12.27 -2.81 -14.69
N HIS A 351 13.28 -2.00 -15.04
CA HIS A 351 13.71 -0.84 -14.25
C HIS A 351 12.61 0.23 -14.20
N VAL A 352 12.01 0.57 -15.35
CA VAL A 352 10.91 1.53 -15.42
C VAL A 352 9.72 1.06 -14.60
N ARG A 353 9.28 -0.20 -14.75
CA ARG A 353 8.19 -0.78 -13.95
C ARG A 353 8.47 -0.70 -12.45
N ARG A 354 9.69 -1.02 -12.02
CA ARG A 354 10.08 -0.91 -10.61
C ARG A 354 10.06 0.54 -10.11
N SER A 355 10.56 1.47 -10.91
CA SER A 355 10.56 2.89 -10.57
C SER A 355 9.15 3.47 -10.47
N LEU A 356 8.23 3.03 -11.35
CA LEU A 356 6.82 3.40 -11.33
C LEU A 356 6.15 2.90 -10.06
N ALA A 357 6.26 1.60 -9.76
CA ALA A 357 5.71 1.01 -8.53
C ALA A 357 6.25 1.68 -7.27
N GLN A 358 7.54 2.05 -7.25
CA GLN A 358 8.12 2.80 -6.13
C GLN A 358 7.55 4.22 -6.01
N SER A 359 7.29 4.89 -7.13
CA SER A 359 6.65 6.20 -7.13
C SER A 359 5.19 6.12 -6.66
N GLU A 360 4.44 5.10 -7.09
CA GLU A 360 3.07 4.83 -6.67
C GLU A 360 3.00 4.57 -5.16
N PHE A 361 3.85 3.67 -4.65
CA PHE A 361 3.94 3.40 -3.21
C PHE A 361 4.23 4.67 -2.40
N ARG A 362 5.19 5.49 -2.84
CA ARG A 362 5.50 6.77 -2.18
C ARG A 362 4.32 7.74 -2.21
N THR A 363 3.59 7.81 -3.33
CA THR A 363 2.40 8.66 -3.42
C THR A 363 1.28 8.15 -2.51
N GLN A 364 1.08 6.84 -2.42
CA GLN A 364 0.08 6.24 -1.54
C GLN A 364 0.44 6.46 -0.07
N GLU A 365 1.71 6.31 0.30
CA GLU A 365 2.20 6.60 1.65
C GLU A 365 2.00 8.08 2.01
N LEU A 366 2.33 8.98 1.09
CA LEU A 366 2.15 10.42 1.29
C LEU A 366 0.66 10.80 1.40
N LEU A 367 -0.21 10.21 0.57
CA LEU A 367 -1.66 10.41 0.67
C LEU A 367 -2.21 9.86 1.98
N GLY A 368 -1.72 8.70 2.44
CA GLY A 368 -2.07 8.14 3.75
C GLY A 368 -1.68 9.06 4.90
N ARG A 369 -0.43 9.56 4.90
CA ARG A 369 0.03 10.54 5.89
C ARG A 369 -0.79 11.83 5.86
N LEU A 370 -1.09 12.36 4.67
CA LEU A 370 -1.94 13.55 4.53
C LEU A 370 -3.37 13.30 5.03
N ALA A 371 -3.92 12.10 4.83
CA ALA A 371 -5.22 11.72 5.36
C ALA A 371 -5.19 11.66 6.89
N ASP A 372 -4.16 11.03 7.48
CA ASP A 372 -3.97 10.96 8.94
C ASP A 372 -3.79 12.37 9.55
N GLU A 373 -3.00 13.22 8.89
CA GLU A 373 -2.79 14.63 9.29
C GLU A 373 -4.03 15.49 9.05
N SER A 374 -4.91 15.13 8.10
CA SER A 374 -6.16 15.85 7.87
C SER A 374 -7.11 15.78 9.07
N HIS A 375 -7.05 14.71 9.87
CA HIS A 375 -7.79 14.58 11.12
C HIS A 375 -7.27 15.53 12.23
N LEU A 376 -6.06 16.08 12.08
CA LEU A 376 -5.49 17.07 13.00
C LEU A 376 -5.94 18.51 12.66
N LEU A 377 -6.61 18.73 11.53
CA LEU A 377 -7.20 20.03 11.21
C LEU A 377 -8.46 20.25 12.06
N PRO A 378 -8.53 21.34 12.85
CA PRO A 378 -9.73 21.64 13.63
C PRO A 378 -10.95 21.82 12.71
N PRO A 379 -12.11 21.20 13.00
CA PRO A 379 -13.34 21.42 12.24
C PRO A 379 -13.81 22.89 12.29
N ASP A 380 -13.28 23.69 13.21
CA ASP A 380 -13.56 25.12 13.33
C ASP A 380 -13.09 25.94 12.12
N LEU A 381 -12.19 25.43 11.29
CA LEU A 381 -11.80 26.11 10.03
C LEU A 381 -12.88 26.00 8.94
N SER A 382 -13.79 25.02 9.03
CA SER A 382 -14.93 24.87 8.12
C SER A 382 -16.23 25.47 8.67
N ARG A 383 -16.37 25.55 10.00
CA ARG A 383 -17.60 26.00 10.69
C ARG A 383 -17.54 27.44 11.22
N SER A 384 -16.34 28.01 11.45
CA SER A 384 -16.21 29.39 11.92
C SER A 384 -16.46 30.37 10.78
N GLY A 385 -17.51 31.19 10.90
CA GLY A 385 -17.90 32.26 9.96
C GLY A 385 -16.84 33.36 9.73
N SER A 386 -15.63 33.23 10.27
CA SER A 386 -14.47 34.03 9.90
C SER A 386 -13.89 33.52 8.58
N GLY A 387 -14.53 33.93 7.47
CA GLY A 387 -14.39 33.41 6.10
C GLY A 387 -13.02 33.45 5.40
N VAL A 388 -11.90 33.56 6.12
CA VAL A 388 -10.55 33.71 5.54
C VAL A 388 -9.74 32.41 5.58
N GLY A 389 -9.95 31.54 6.57
CA GLY A 389 -9.14 30.32 6.76
C GLY A 389 -9.52 29.17 5.81
N GLY A 390 -10.69 28.57 5.99
CA GLY A 390 -11.07 27.35 5.25
C GLY A 390 -11.28 27.55 3.74
N LYS A 391 -11.70 28.74 3.29
CA LYS A 391 -11.87 29.04 1.86
C LYS A 391 -10.52 29.15 1.14
N ALA A 392 -9.56 29.88 1.72
CA ALA A 392 -8.23 30.03 1.14
C ALA A 392 -7.50 28.68 0.99
N TRP A 393 -7.64 27.78 1.97
CA TRP A 393 -7.08 26.42 1.88
C TRP A 393 -7.77 25.57 0.81
N ARG A 394 -9.09 25.67 0.69
CA ARG A 394 -9.85 24.96 -0.36
C ARG A 394 -9.52 25.47 -1.76
N ASP A 395 -9.35 26.78 -1.91
CA ASP A 395 -8.98 27.42 -3.17
C ASP A 395 -7.53 27.12 -3.53
N ALA A 396 -6.61 27.13 -2.55
CA ALA A 396 -5.22 26.71 -2.73
C ALA A 396 -5.12 25.23 -3.11
N GLY A 397 -5.91 24.35 -2.46
CA GLY A 397 -5.99 22.93 -2.79
C GLY A 397 -6.52 22.69 -4.20
N ARG A 398 -7.57 23.40 -4.61
CA ARG A 398 -8.07 23.36 -6.00
C ARG A 398 -7.03 23.85 -7.00
N ALA A 399 -6.38 24.98 -6.74
CA ALA A 399 -5.35 25.53 -7.62
C ALA A 399 -4.15 24.59 -7.74
N ALA A 400 -3.71 23.98 -6.64
CA ALA A 400 -2.66 22.97 -6.64
C ALA A 400 -3.08 21.71 -7.43
N GLY A 401 -4.31 21.22 -7.23
CA GLY A 401 -4.84 20.08 -7.96
C GLY A 401 -4.91 20.31 -9.48
N VAL A 402 -5.33 21.51 -9.91
CA VAL A 402 -5.34 21.89 -11.32
C VAL A 402 -3.92 21.90 -11.89
N LYS A 403 -2.94 22.50 -11.19
CA LYS A 403 -1.53 22.50 -11.62
C LYS A 403 -0.96 21.08 -11.73
N THR A 404 -1.23 20.22 -10.75
CA THR A 404 -0.77 18.82 -10.79
C THR A 404 -1.37 18.06 -11.96
N ARG A 405 -2.68 18.26 -12.22
CA ARG A 405 -3.36 17.66 -13.38
C ARG A 405 -2.75 18.15 -14.70
N GLU A 406 -2.47 19.44 -14.82
CA GLU A 406 -1.86 20.02 -16.02
C GLU A 406 -0.46 19.44 -16.27
N VAL A 407 0.38 19.33 -15.23
CA VAL A 407 1.71 18.72 -15.32
C VAL A 407 1.60 17.23 -15.69
N ALA A 408 0.67 16.50 -15.09
CA ALA A 408 0.44 15.09 -15.40
C ALA A 408 -0.01 14.89 -16.84
N LEU A 409 -0.99 15.68 -17.32
CA LEU A 409 -1.46 15.64 -18.70
C LEU A 409 -0.35 16.04 -19.69
N GLY A 410 0.49 17.01 -19.34
CA GLY A 410 1.66 17.38 -20.13
C GLY A 410 2.65 16.22 -20.28
N ARG A 411 2.91 15.49 -19.20
CA ARG A 411 3.77 14.28 -19.24
C ARG A 411 3.14 13.15 -20.04
N VAL A 412 1.84 12.91 -19.91
CA VAL A 412 1.13 11.90 -20.70
C VAL A 412 1.19 12.24 -22.19
N ARG A 413 0.95 13.50 -22.56
CA ARG A 413 1.05 13.94 -23.95
C ARG A 413 2.46 13.81 -24.51
N ALA A 414 3.48 14.16 -23.73
CA ALA A 414 4.87 13.93 -24.12
C ALA A 414 5.16 12.44 -24.32
N GLY A 415 4.66 11.58 -23.42
CA GLY A 415 4.74 10.13 -23.53
C GLY A 415 4.08 9.60 -24.81
N LEU A 416 2.87 10.06 -25.13
CA LEU A 416 2.17 9.70 -26.37
C LEU A 416 2.97 10.12 -27.61
N GLY A 417 3.58 11.31 -27.61
CA GLY A 417 4.45 11.73 -28.71
C GLY A 417 5.69 10.85 -28.88
N PHE A 418 6.26 10.32 -27.79
CA PHE A 418 7.34 9.33 -27.89
C PHE A 418 6.85 7.98 -28.43
N VAL A 419 5.63 7.57 -28.11
CA VAL A 419 5.02 6.35 -28.66
C VAL A 419 4.77 6.50 -30.16
N GLU A 420 4.18 7.61 -30.61
CA GLU A 420 3.98 7.88 -32.04
C GLU A 420 5.31 7.91 -32.81
N MET A 421 6.36 8.52 -32.25
CA MET A 421 7.70 8.47 -32.86
C MET A 421 8.25 7.04 -32.92
N ALA A 422 8.05 6.23 -31.88
CA ALA A 422 8.48 4.84 -31.87
C ALA A 422 7.70 4.00 -32.90
N GLU A 423 6.39 4.19 -33.01
CA GLU A 423 5.57 3.54 -34.05
C GLU A 423 6.00 3.94 -35.46
N GLY A 424 6.35 5.20 -35.68
CA GLY A 424 6.92 5.66 -36.95
C GLY A 424 8.22 4.95 -37.32
N VAL A 425 9.14 4.82 -36.37
CA VAL A 425 10.42 4.09 -36.57
C VAL A 425 10.17 2.60 -36.83
N VAL A 426 9.23 1.97 -36.10
CA VAL A 426 8.86 0.57 -36.35
C VAL A 426 8.26 0.41 -37.76
N GLY A 427 7.41 1.33 -38.19
CA GLY A 427 6.84 1.35 -39.54
C GLY A 427 7.91 1.51 -40.64
N GLU A 428 8.93 2.34 -40.42
CA GLU A 428 10.07 2.46 -41.35
C GLU A 428 10.87 1.15 -41.44
N ILE A 429 11.10 0.47 -40.32
CA ILE A 429 11.80 -0.82 -40.27
C ILE A 429 11.00 -1.90 -41.00
N GLU A 430 9.68 -2.00 -40.76
CA GLU A 430 8.81 -2.95 -41.46
C GLU A 430 8.70 -2.65 -42.97
N GLY A 431 8.77 -1.37 -43.35
CA GLY A 431 8.83 -0.92 -44.74
C GLY A 431 10.12 -1.33 -45.45
N MET A 432 11.26 -1.23 -44.75
CA MET A 432 12.56 -1.68 -45.27
C MET A 432 12.60 -3.21 -45.46
N GLU A 433 12.02 -4.00 -44.55
CA GLU A 433 11.92 -5.46 -44.71
C GLU A 433 11.06 -5.87 -45.91
N ARG A 434 9.95 -5.17 -46.16
CA ARG A 434 9.11 -5.43 -47.35
C ARG A 434 9.75 -4.99 -48.66
N GLY A 435 10.51 -3.90 -48.67
CA GLY A 435 11.24 -3.44 -49.85
C GLY A 435 12.42 -4.33 -50.25
N GLY A 436 13.06 -4.99 -49.27
CA GLY A 436 14.20 -5.90 -49.51
C GLY A 436 13.85 -7.27 -50.10
N SER A 437 12.56 -7.67 -50.10
CA SER A 437 12.12 -8.99 -50.59
C SER A 437 11.70 -9.00 -52.08
N SER A 438 11.84 -7.88 -52.81
CA SER A 438 11.45 -7.77 -54.25
C SER A 438 12.65 -7.62 -55.21
N GLY A 439 13.86 -7.96 -54.77
CA GLY A 439 15.09 -7.91 -55.58
C GLY A 439 15.57 -9.28 -56.02
#